data_AF-A0AAV4H2P3-F1
#
_entry.id   AF-A0AAV4H2P3-F1
#
_cell.length_a   1.000
_cell.length_b   1.000
_cell.length_c   1.000
_cell.angle_alpha   90.00
_cell.angle_beta   90.00
_cell.angle_gamma   90.00
#
_symmetry.space_group_name_H-M   'P 1'
#
loop_
_entity.id
_entity.type
_entity.pdbx_description
1 polymer ?
#
loop_
_entity_poly.entity_id
_entity_poly.type
_entity_poly.pdbx_seq_one_letter_code
_entity_poly.pdbx_strand_id
1 'polypeptide(L)'
;MESVGSVRIFSRSEEQRGLRYTEHLGDGDAAAFRKVAESCPYGEDVQIVKLECVGHVQKRCDTRLRRLKNENKTVKLEDGKGLGGAGRLTDKKIDTLQNY
;
A
#
# COMPACT_ATOMS: atom_id res chain seq x y z
N MET A 1 1.70 -3.36 -20.04
CA MET A 1 2.76 -4.38 -20.13
C MET A 1 2.79 -5.24 -18.88
N GLU A 2 2.87 -4.65 -17.67
CA GLU A 2 2.92 -5.39 -16.40
C GLU A 2 1.65 -6.20 -16.07
N SER A 3 0.46 -5.63 -16.29
CA SER A 3 -0.80 -6.32 -16.00
C SER A 3 -1.01 -7.56 -16.88
N VAL A 4 -0.58 -7.51 -18.14
CA VAL A 4 -0.59 -8.67 -19.05
C VAL A 4 0.38 -9.75 -18.57
N GLY A 5 1.58 -9.34 -18.13
CA GLY A 5 2.57 -10.27 -17.56
C GLY A 5 2.04 -10.95 -16.30
N SER A 6 1.42 -10.18 -15.40
CA SER A 6 0.84 -10.70 -14.15
C SER A 6 -0.23 -11.75 -14.42
N VAL A 7 -1.18 -11.47 -15.31
CA VAL A 7 -2.20 -12.45 -15.72
C VAL A 7 -1.54 -13.72 -16.28
N ARG A 8 -0.58 -13.59 -17.22
CA ARG A 8 0.12 -14.75 -17.79
C ARG A 8 0.85 -15.61 -16.74
N ILE A 9 1.43 -14.98 -15.72
CA ILE A 9 2.13 -15.70 -14.64
C ILE A 9 1.12 -16.51 -13.81
N PHE A 10 -0.01 -15.90 -13.44
CA PHE A 10 -1.04 -16.57 -12.65
C PHE A 10 -1.71 -17.70 -13.44
N SER A 11 -2.17 -17.43 -14.66
CA SER A 11 -2.92 -18.41 -15.48
C SER A 11 -2.15 -19.70 -15.77
N ARG A 12 -0.82 -19.64 -15.88
CA ARG A 12 0.00 -20.84 -16.17
C ARG A 12 0.55 -21.54 -14.93
N SER A 13 0.35 -20.98 -13.74
CA SER A 13 1.05 -21.44 -12.54
C SER A 13 0.61 -22.85 -12.10
N GLU A 14 -0.67 -23.15 -12.17
CA GLU A 14 -1.18 -24.48 -11.78
C GLU A 14 -0.68 -25.56 -12.74
N GLU A 15 -0.80 -25.34 -14.05
CA GLU A 15 -0.34 -26.29 -15.06
C GLU A 15 1.19 -26.48 -15.06
N GLN A 16 1.96 -25.39 -15.01
CA GLN A 16 3.41 -25.46 -15.17
C GLN A 16 4.17 -25.71 -13.87
N ARG A 17 3.57 -25.39 -12.72
CA ARG A 17 4.24 -25.40 -11.42
C ARG A 17 3.46 -26.15 -10.33
N GLY A 18 2.23 -26.60 -10.61
CA GLY A 18 1.41 -27.36 -9.65
C GLY A 18 0.97 -26.53 -8.44
N LEU A 19 0.87 -25.20 -8.58
CA LEU A 19 0.57 -24.30 -7.47
C LEU A 19 -0.37 -23.17 -7.89
N ARG A 20 -1.14 -22.65 -6.93
CA ARG A 20 -2.04 -21.51 -7.10
C ARG A 20 -1.52 -20.33 -6.28
N TYR A 21 -1.40 -19.17 -6.90
CA TYR A 21 -1.09 -17.92 -6.19
C TYR A 21 -2.37 -17.28 -5.67
N THR A 22 -2.58 -17.30 -4.36
CA THR A 22 -3.76 -16.70 -3.72
C THR A 22 -3.53 -15.26 -3.25
N GLU A 23 -2.29 -14.77 -3.34
CA GLU A 23 -1.89 -13.46 -2.86
C GLU A 23 -1.13 -12.70 -3.96
N HIS A 24 -1.43 -11.41 -4.12
CA HIS A 24 -0.81 -10.54 -5.10
C HIS A 24 -0.21 -9.31 -4.41
N LEU A 25 1.11 -9.28 -4.27
CA LEU A 25 1.85 -8.15 -3.73
C LEU A 25 2.05 -7.03 -4.77
N GLY A 26 1.75 -5.78 -4.43
CA GLY A 26 1.93 -4.63 -5.33
C GLY A 26 2.19 -3.30 -4.62
N ASP A 27 2.69 -2.32 -5.38
CA ASP A 27 3.09 -0.97 -4.91
C ASP A 27 1.92 0.04 -4.93
N GLY A 28 0.78 -0.34 -4.36
CA GLY A 28 -0.42 0.50 -4.28
C GLY A 28 -1.21 0.61 -5.60
N ASP A 29 -0.57 0.65 -6.77
CA ASP A 29 -1.27 0.59 -8.05
C ASP A 29 -2.03 -0.73 -8.21
N ALA A 30 -3.29 -0.63 -8.61
CA ALA A 30 -4.24 -1.74 -8.61
C ALA A 30 -4.50 -2.30 -10.01
N ALA A 31 -3.91 -1.73 -11.07
CA ALA A 31 -4.22 -2.14 -12.44
C ALA A 31 -3.83 -3.60 -12.75
N ALA A 32 -2.69 -4.06 -12.25
CA ALA A 32 -2.26 -5.46 -12.42
C ALA A 32 -3.14 -6.43 -11.61
N PHE A 33 -3.34 -6.13 -10.32
CA PHE A 33 -4.21 -6.92 -9.44
C PHE A 33 -5.62 -7.06 -10.02
N ARG A 34 -6.23 -5.96 -10.48
CA ARG A 34 -7.59 -5.98 -11.03
C ARG A 34 -7.70 -6.94 -12.20
N LYS A 35 -6.77 -6.89 -13.16
CA LYS A 35 -6.79 -7.81 -14.31
C LYS A 35 -6.58 -9.27 -13.92
N VAL A 36 -5.72 -9.52 -12.93
CA VAL A 36 -5.50 -10.87 -12.39
C VAL A 36 -6.79 -11.40 -11.74
N ALA A 37 -7.44 -10.58 -10.91
CA ALA A 37 -8.71 -10.94 -10.28
C ALA A 37 -9.83 -11.17 -11.31
N GLU A 38 -9.98 -10.30 -12.30
CA GLU A 38 -10.96 -10.43 -13.39
C GLU A 38 -10.72 -11.67 -14.27
N SER A 39 -9.45 -12.12 -14.39
CA SER A 39 -9.12 -13.29 -15.19
C SER A 39 -9.48 -14.64 -14.54
N CYS A 40 -9.90 -14.65 -13.27
CA CYS A 40 -10.25 -15.84 -12.49
C CYS A 40 -9.36 -17.07 -12.81
N PRO A 41 -8.02 -16.96 -12.65
CA PRO A 41 -7.08 -17.93 -13.21
C PRO A 41 -7.18 -19.34 -12.62
N TYR A 42 -7.89 -19.50 -11.49
CA TYR A 42 -8.11 -20.78 -10.82
C TYR A 42 -9.61 -21.07 -10.58
N GLY A 43 -10.50 -20.44 -11.35
CA GLY A 43 -11.95 -20.52 -11.19
C GLY A 43 -12.52 -19.52 -10.18
N GLU A 44 -13.85 -19.54 -10.03
CA GLU A 44 -14.60 -18.61 -9.16
C GLU A 44 -14.42 -18.90 -7.67
N ASP A 45 -14.07 -20.14 -7.32
CA ASP A 45 -13.91 -20.59 -5.92
C ASP A 45 -12.61 -20.10 -5.27
N VAL A 46 -11.65 -19.58 -6.06
CA VAL A 46 -10.33 -19.18 -5.56
C VAL A 46 -10.17 -17.67 -5.70
N GLN A 47 -10.33 -16.97 -4.58
CA GLN A 47 -10.10 -15.54 -4.51
C GLN A 47 -8.61 -15.20 -4.38
N ILE A 48 -8.16 -14.20 -5.14
CA ILE A 48 -6.81 -13.64 -5.02
C ILE A 48 -6.88 -12.36 -4.18
N VAL A 49 -6.10 -12.31 -3.10
CA VAL A 49 -6.06 -11.19 -2.16
C VAL A 49 -4.94 -10.23 -2.55
N LYS A 50 -5.24 -8.93 -2.58
CA LYS A 50 -4.22 -7.89 -2.78
C LYS A 50 -3.45 -7.66 -1.50
N LEU A 51 -2.12 -7.70 -1.59
CA LEU A 51 -1.20 -7.25 -0.55
C LEU A 51 -0.54 -5.94 -0.98
N GLU A 52 -0.31 -5.03 -0.03
CA GLU A 52 0.46 -3.81 -0.26
C GLU A 52 1.90 -4.02 0.22
N CYS A 53 2.88 -3.56 -0.56
CA CYS A 53 4.26 -3.62 -0.13
C CYS A 53 4.50 -2.67 1.05
N VAL A 54 5.32 -3.12 2.01
CA VAL A 54 5.61 -2.34 3.22
C VAL A 54 6.16 -0.97 2.85
N GLY A 55 7.10 -0.89 1.91
CA GLY A 55 7.64 0.39 1.43
C GLY A 55 6.58 1.37 0.92
N HIS A 56 5.50 0.89 0.30
CA HIS A 56 4.37 1.74 -0.08
C HIS A 56 3.62 2.27 1.14
N VAL A 57 3.38 1.41 2.13
CA VAL A 57 2.74 1.80 3.40
C VAL A 57 3.57 2.86 4.12
N GLN A 58 4.90 2.70 4.16
CA GLN A 58 5.83 3.68 4.75
C GLN A 58 5.71 5.04 4.04
N LYS A 59 5.85 5.07 2.71
CA LYS A 59 5.72 6.30 1.89
C LYS A 59 4.36 6.98 2.06
N ARG A 60 3.28 6.19 2.14
CA ARG A 60 1.92 6.69 2.35
C ARG A 60 1.76 7.30 3.74
N CYS A 61 2.33 6.68 4.77
CA CYS A 61 2.35 7.21 6.13
C CYS A 61 3.07 8.56 6.18
N ASP A 62 4.28 8.63 5.64
CA ASP A 62 5.09 9.84 5.55
C ASP A 62 4.34 11.00 4.89
N THR A 63 3.85 10.75 3.67
CA THR A 63 3.18 11.78 2.86
C THR A 63 1.95 12.33 3.56
N ARG A 64 1.12 11.45 4.16
CA ARG A 64 -0.10 11.86 4.86
C ARG A 64 0.21 12.64 6.14
N LEU A 65 1.19 12.20 6.93
CA LEU A 65 1.56 12.90 8.16
C LEU A 65 2.19 14.26 7.88
N ARG A 66 3.07 14.37 6.87
CA ARG A 66 3.65 15.67 6.47
C ARG A 66 2.59 16.61 5.92
N ARG A 67 1.66 16.10 5.11
CA ARG A 67 0.51 16.86 4.62
C ARG A 67 -0.35 17.37 5.77
N LEU A 68 -0.74 16.50 6.70
CA LEU A 68 -1.52 16.87 7.89
C LEU A 68 -0.81 17.96 8.70
N LYS A 69 0.48 17.80 8.97
CA LYS A 69 1.31 18.80 9.66
C LYS A 69 1.29 20.14 8.95
N ASN A 70 1.36 20.13 7.61
CA ASN A 70 1.44 21.33 6.80
C ASN A 70 0.09 22.07 6.68
N GLU A 71 -1.00 21.33 6.50
CA GLU A 71 -2.36 21.89 6.42
C GLU A 71 -2.80 22.49 7.76
N ASN A 72 -2.27 21.99 8.89
CA ASN A 72 -2.64 22.43 10.24
C ASN A 72 -1.57 23.31 10.92
N LYS A 73 -0.70 24.00 10.16
CA LYS A 73 0.36 24.84 10.75
C LYS A 73 -0.17 25.96 11.65
N THR A 74 -1.33 26.54 11.29
CA THR A 74 -1.94 27.66 12.02
C THR A 74 -2.92 27.20 13.09
N VAL A 75 -3.36 25.94 13.04
CA VAL A 75 -4.30 25.37 13.99
C VAL A 75 -3.62 25.18 15.34
N LYS A 76 -4.25 25.68 16.40
CA LYS A 76 -3.86 25.43 17.78
C LYS A 76 -4.69 24.30 18.36
N LEU A 77 -4.02 23.41 19.10
CA LEU A 77 -4.66 22.37 19.90
C LEU A 77 -5.23 22.99 21.18
N GLU A 78 -5.93 22.19 21.99
CA GLU A 78 -6.53 22.63 23.26
C GLU A 78 -5.53 23.27 24.22
N ASP A 79 -4.25 22.85 24.16
CA ASP A 79 -3.15 23.41 24.95
C ASP A 79 -2.52 24.70 24.35
N GLY A 80 -3.14 25.28 23.32
CA GLY A 80 -2.69 26.50 22.66
C GLY A 80 -1.44 26.35 21.78
N LYS A 81 -0.87 25.13 21.67
CA LYS A 81 0.30 24.86 20.82
C LYS A 81 -0.10 24.31 19.45
N GLY A 82 0.81 24.43 18.48
CA GLY A 82 0.60 23.88 17.14
C GLY A 82 0.80 22.36 17.08
N LEU A 83 0.36 21.75 15.98
CA LEU A 83 0.55 20.32 15.71
C LEU A 83 2.04 19.92 15.56
N GLY A 84 2.86 20.83 15.03
CA GLY A 84 4.31 20.67 14.92
C GLY A 84 5.09 21.32 16.08
N GLY A 85 6.40 21.09 16.11
CA GLY A 85 7.31 21.66 17.11
C GLY A 85 7.88 20.64 18.10
N ALA A 86 8.77 21.09 18.99
CA ALA A 86 9.43 20.23 19.96
C ALA A 86 8.41 19.44 20.82
N GLY A 87 8.60 18.13 20.93
CA GLY A 87 7.70 17.23 21.64
C GLY A 87 6.40 16.86 20.91
N ARG A 88 6.19 17.34 19.67
CA ARG A 88 4.96 17.10 18.88
C ARG A 88 5.26 16.31 17.60
N LEU A 89 4.43 16.47 16.56
CA LEU A 89 4.61 15.82 15.25
C LEU A 89 5.76 16.47 14.48
N THR A 90 7.00 16.17 14.89
CA THR A 90 8.23 16.59 14.20
C THR A 90 8.51 15.68 13.00
N ASP A 91 9.35 16.14 12.07
CA ASP A 91 9.78 15.30 10.94
C ASP A 91 10.46 14.02 11.42
N LYS A 92 11.35 14.11 12.42
CA LYS A 92 11.97 12.93 13.04
C LYS A 92 10.94 11.95 13.61
N LYS A 93 9.84 12.45 14.20
CA LYS A 93 8.76 11.61 14.73
C LYS A 93 7.97 10.96 13.59
N ILE A 94 7.71 11.68 12.51
CA ILE A 94 7.14 11.11 11.27
C ILE A 94 8.07 10.03 10.71
N ASP A 95 9.38 10.28 10.67
CA ASP A 95 10.37 9.32 10.18
C ASP A 95 10.40 8.04 11.03
N THR A 96 10.14 8.14 12.32
CA THR A 96 10.00 6.98 13.19
C THR A 96 8.67 6.26 12.95
N LEU A 97 7.56 7.00 12.81
CA LEU A 97 6.23 6.44 12.60
C LEU A 97 6.04 5.76 11.23
N GLN A 98 6.77 6.20 10.20
CA GLN A 98 6.72 5.55 8.89
C GLN A 98 7.46 4.21 8.88
N ASN A 99 8.41 3.99 9.80
CA ASN A 99 9.18 2.75 9.87
C ASN A 99 8.51 1.80 10.88
N TYR A 100 7.85 0.77 10.34
CA TYR A 100 7.27 -0.34 11.10
C TYR A 100 8.34 -1.28 11.64
#